data_AF-A0A958AH84-F1
#
_entry.id   AF-A0A958AH84-F1
#
_cell.length_a   1.000
_cell.length_b   1.000
_cell.length_c   1.000
_cell.angle_alpha   90.00
_cell.angle_beta   90.00
_cell.angle_gamma   90.00
#
_symmetry.space_group_name_H-M   'P 1'
#
loop_
_entity.id
_entity.type
_entity.pdbx_description
1 polymer ?
#
loop_
_entity_poly.entity_id
_entity_poly.type
_entity_poly.pdbx_seq_one_letter_code
_entity_poly.pdbx_strand_id
1 'polypeptide(L)'
;TCNKIASTLGAAIGQPDLQWIVIPDEHMQNGMIAAGMNPAIAEGLVKMQASMHTGELFEDYYRNRPVLGPIKIEDFAEEFAMVFNQ
;
A
#
# COMPACT_ATOMS: atom_id res chain seq x y z
N THR A 1 -1.16 -1.95 9.54
CA THR A 1 0.16 -2.25 8.94
C THR A 1 -0.07 -2.87 7.58
N CYS A 2 0.93 -2.86 6.69
CA CYS A 2 0.77 -3.47 5.36
C CYS A 2 0.46 -4.96 5.42
N ASN A 3 1.01 -5.69 6.41
CA ASN A 3 0.66 -7.09 6.67
C ASN A 3 -0.84 -7.27 7.00
N LYS A 4 -1.44 -6.38 7.79
CA LYS A 4 -2.88 -6.45 8.08
C LYS A 4 -3.71 -6.21 6.82
N ILE A 5 -3.31 -5.25 5.98
CA ILE A 5 -3.98 -4.98 4.71
C ILE A 5 -3.92 -6.20 3.79
N ALA A 6 -2.73 -6.80 3.61
CA ALA A 6 -2.56 -8.01 2.81
C ALA A 6 -3.43 -9.17 3.32
N SER A 7 -3.48 -9.38 4.64
CA SER A 7 -4.35 -10.39 5.25
C SER A 7 -5.84 -10.11 5.01
N THR A 8 -6.29 -8.85 5.17
CA THR A 8 -7.69 -8.46 4.94
C THR A 8 -8.10 -8.65 3.48
N LEU A 9 -7.29 -8.18 2.53
CA LEU A 9 -7.58 -8.33 1.11
C LEU A 9 -7.47 -9.79 0.67
N GLY A 10 -6.45 -10.51 1.14
CA GLY A 10 -6.23 -11.93 0.86
C GLY A 10 -7.40 -12.79 1.30
N ALA A 11 -7.92 -12.57 2.52
CA ALA A 11 -9.12 -13.24 2.99
C ALA A 11 -10.34 -12.98 2.08
N ALA A 12 -10.52 -11.74 1.61
CA ALA A 12 -11.65 -11.36 0.75
C ALA A 12 -11.59 -12.02 -0.63
N ILE A 13 -10.40 -12.29 -1.18
CA ILE A 13 -10.21 -12.96 -2.49
C ILE A 13 -9.96 -14.46 -2.39
N GLY A 14 -10.15 -15.09 -1.22
CA GLY A 14 -9.92 -16.52 -1.03
C GLY A 14 -8.44 -16.94 -1.05
N GLN A 15 -7.52 -15.99 -0.83
CA GLN A 15 -6.08 -16.21 -0.69
C GLN A 15 -5.61 -15.80 0.72
N PRO A 16 -5.97 -16.55 1.78
CA PRO A 16 -5.70 -16.16 3.16
C PRO A 16 -4.20 -16.06 3.48
N ASP A 17 -3.36 -16.75 2.71
CA ASP A 17 -1.91 -16.76 2.86
C ASP A 17 -1.21 -15.61 2.10
N LEU A 18 -1.97 -14.66 1.54
CA LEU A 18 -1.40 -13.50 0.83
C LEU A 18 -0.48 -12.70 1.76
N GLN A 19 0.77 -12.53 1.33
CA GLN A 19 1.81 -11.85 2.10
C GLN A 19 2.17 -10.48 1.51
N TRP A 20 2.44 -9.52 2.39
CA TRP A 20 3.11 -8.29 2.00
C TRP A 20 4.62 -8.52 2.00
N ILE A 21 5.21 -8.59 0.80
CA ILE A 21 6.66 -8.78 0.64
C ILE A 21 7.33 -7.42 0.48
N VAL A 22 8.32 -7.14 1.33
CA VAL A 22 9.16 -5.95 1.20
C VAL A 22 10.34 -6.30 0.30
N ILE A 23 10.56 -5.49 -0.73
CA ILE A 23 11.72 -5.56 -1.61
C ILE A 23 12.59 -4.32 -1.41
N PRO A 24 13.89 -4.36 -1.72
CA PRO A 24 14.73 -3.18 -1.67
C PRO A 24 14.25 -2.07 -2.61
N ASP A 25 14.42 -0.83 -2.20
CA ASP A 25 13.99 0.39 -2.91
C ASP A 25 14.48 0.42 -4.37
N GLU A 26 15.72 0.01 -4.62
CA GLU A 26 16.30 -0.07 -5.96
C GLU A 26 15.53 -1.02 -6.88
N HIS A 27 15.10 -2.18 -6.36
CA HIS A 27 14.30 -3.13 -7.14
C HIS A 27 12.92 -2.55 -7.47
N MET A 28 12.31 -1.84 -6.52
CA MET A 28 11.03 -1.17 -6.76
C MET A 28 11.17 -0.08 -7.83
N GLN A 29 12.18 0.78 -7.72
CA GLN A 29 12.44 1.86 -8.66
C GLN A 29 12.69 1.33 -10.08
N ASN A 30 13.56 0.32 -10.20
CA ASN A 30 13.87 -0.30 -11.49
C ASN A 30 12.64 -0.98 -12.10
N GLY A 31 11.80 -1.64 -11.28
CA GLY A 31 10.54 -2.23 -11.72
C GLY A 31 9.55 -1.19 -12.25
N MET A 32 9.40 -0.06 -11.57
CA MET A 32 8.55 1.05 -12.02
C MET A 32 9.04 1.64 -13.35
N ILE A 33 10.36 1.85 -13.50
CA ILE A 33 10.96 2.36 -14.74
C ILE A 33 10.74 1.36 -15.88
N ALA A 34 10.94 0.06 -15.63
CA ALA A 34 10.70 -0.99 -16.62
C ALA A 34 9.22 -1.08 -17.04
N ALA A 35 8.30 -0.75 -16.13
CA ALA A 35 6.87 -0.64 -16.43
C ALA A 35 6.48 0.65 -17.18
N GLY A 36 7.45 1.51 -17.53
CA GLY A 36 7.23 2.73 -18.32
C GLY A 36 7.08 4.01 -17.50
N MET A 37 7.32 3.98 -16.19
CA MET A 37 7.29 5.18 -15.37
C MET A 37 8.50 6.08 -15.64
N ASN A 38 8.29 7.41 -15.62
CA ASN A 38 9.38 8.38 -15.68
C ASN A 38 10.35 8.17 -14.49
N PRO A 39 11.68 8.14 -14.70
CA PRO A 39 12.66 7.87 -13.64
C PRO A 39 12.57 8.81 -12.43
N ALA A 40 12.34 10.10 -12.64
CA ALA A 40 12.25 11.06 -11.53
C ALA A 40 10.96 10.86 -10.71
N ILE A 41 9.87 10.46 -11.37
CA ILE A 41 8.62 10.11 -10.69
C ILE A 41 8.80 8.81 -9.89
N ALA A 42 9.44 7.79 -10.49
CA ALA A 42 9.73 6.53 -9.81
C ALA A 42 10.59 6.74 -8.56
N GLU A 43 11.67 7.51 -8.68
CA GLU A 43 12.53 7.86 -7.55
C GLU A 43 11.76 8.60 -6.44
N GLY A 44 10.95 9.59 -6.80
CA GLY A 44 10.13 10.33 -5.84
C GLY A 44 9.11 9.45 -5.12
N LEU A 45 8.46 8.54 -5.85
CA LEU A 45 7.48 7.61 -5.32
C LEU A 45 8.12 6.62 -4.34
N VAL A 46 9.27 6.03 -4.71
CA VAL A 46 10.01 5.10 -3.85
C VAL A 46 10.47 5.80 -2.57
N LYS A 47 11.01 7.02 -2.65
CA LYS A 47 11.39 7.81 -1.47
C LYS A 47 10.21 8.09 -0.54
N MET A 48 9.04 8.43 -1.10
CA MET A 48 7.82 8.63 -0.32
C MET A 48 7.35 7.32 0.33
N GLN A 49 7.47 6.19 -0.36
CA GLN A 49 7.13 4.88 0.22
C GLN A 49 8.09 4.47 1.34
N ALA A 50 9.39 4.72 1.17
CA ALA A 50 10.39 4.50 2.22
C ALA A 50 10.06 5.29 3.49
N SER A 51 9.64 6.56 3.38
CA SER A 51 9.26 7.37 4.55
C SER A 51 7.94 6.95 5.19
N MET A 52 7.08 6.18 4.50
CA MET A 52 5.93 5.52 5.15
C MET A 52 6.38 4.42 6.12
N HIS A 53 7.47 3.73 5.81
CA HIS A 53 7.99 2.63 6.65
C HIS A 53 8.67 3.15 7.93
N THR A 54 9.34 4.30 7.86
CA THR A 54 9.91 4.98 9.02
C THR A 54 8.85 5.71 9.85
N GLY A 55 7.69 6.00 9.25
CA GLY A 55 6.60 6.76 9.87
C GLY A 55 6.71 8.27 9.69
N GLU A 56 7.82 8.75 9.13
CA GLU A 56 8.11 10.16 8.87
C GLU A 56 7.02 10.82 8.02
N LEU A 57 6.50 10.10 7.01
CA LEU A 57 5.45 10.64 6.15
C LEU A 57 4.18 11.02 6.93
N PHE A 58 3.90 10.32 8.03
CA PHE A 58 2.65 10.43 8.76
C PHE A 58 2.75 11.30 10.01
N GLU A 59 3.91 11.90 10.32
CA GLU A 59 4.11 12.65 11.56
C GLU A 59 3.10 13.78 11.74
N ASP A 60 2.93 14.62 10.71
CA ASP A 60 1.99 15.75 10.77
C ASP A 60 0.54 15.27 10.86
N TYR A 61 0.20 14.21 10.12
CA TYR A 61 -1.13 13.57 10.20
C TYR A 61 -1.44 13.11 11.63
N TYR A 62 -0.49 12.49 12.32
CA TYR A 62 -0.73 12.05 13.70
C TYR A 62 -0.78 13.21 14.70
N ARG A 63 -0.07 14.31 14.45
CA ARG A 63 -0.19 15.54 15.25
C ARG A 63 -1.52 16.25 15.05
N ASN A 64 -2.04 16.22 13.82
CA ASN A 64 -3.25 16.93 13.39
C ASN A 64 -4.37 15.97 12.99
N ARG A 65 -4.53 14.86 13.71
CA ARG A 65 -5.39 13.75 13.29
C ARG A 65 -6.87 14.20 13.23
N PRO A 66 -7.51 14.14 12.04
CA PRO A 66 -8.91 14.52 11.89
C PRO A 66 -9.84 13.44 12.46
N VAL A 67 -11.13 13.78 12.59
CA VAL A 67 -12.19 12.79 12.82
C VAL A 67 -12.27 11.87 11.62
N LEU A 68 -12.17 10.57 11.85
CA LEU A 68 -12.17 9.57 10.78
C LEU A 68 -13.57 9.28 10.28
N GLY A 69 -13.68 8.96 8.99
CA GLY A 69 -14.89 8.42 8.40
C GLY A 69 -15.27 7.04 8.96
N PRO A 70 -16.51 6.60 8.72
CA PRO A 70 -17.00 5.31 9.23
C PRO A 70 -16.37 4.12 8.50
N ILE A 71 -16.06 4.28 7.21
CA ILE A 71 -15.56 3.22 6.33
C ILE A 71 -14.20 2.68 6.80
N LYS A 72 -14.11 1.36 6.89
CA LYS A 72 -12.92 0.60 7.26
C LYS A 72 -12.34 -0.14 6.06
N ILE A 73 -11.12 -0.64 6.22
CA ILE A 73 -10.45 -1.42 5.17
C ILE A 73 -11.18 -2.75 4.95
N GLU A 74 -11.80 -3.29 6.00
CA GLU A 74 -12.63 -4.48 5.94
C GLU A 74 -13.88 -4.25 5.06
N ASP A 75 -14.52 -3.07 5.13
CA ASP A 75 -15.66 -2.74 4.27
C ASP A 75 -15.23 -2.63 2.79
N PHE A 76 -14.09 -1.98 2.53
CA PHE A 76 -13.55 -1.84 1.17
C PHE A 76 -13.13 -3.19 0.56
N ALA A 77 -12.73 -4.17 1.38
CA ALA A 77 -12.25 -5.46 0.89
C ALA A 77 -13.34 -6.24 0.13
N GLU A 78 -14.61 -6.05 0.47
CA GLU A 78 -15.75 -6.64 -0.24
C GLU A 78 -15.83 -6.12 -1.69
N GLU A 79 -15.76 -4.80 -1.88
CA GLU A 79 -15.75 -4.16 -3.21
C GLU A 79 -14.53 -4.58 -4.02
N PHE A 80 -13.35 -4.64 -3.38
CA PHE A 80 -12.14 -5.13 -4.02
C PHE A 80 -12.30 -6.56 -4.55
N ALA A 81 -12.85 -7.47 -3.74
CA ALA A 81 -13.05 -8.86 -4.12
C ALA A 81 -14.05 -9.02 -5.27
N MET A 82 -15.08 -8.17 -5.36
CA MET A 82 -16.02 -8.17 -6.47
C MET A 82 -15.37 -7.85 -7.82
N VAL A 83 -14.38 -6.97 -7.85
CA VAL A 83 -13.67 -6.59 -9.08
C VAL A 83 -12.54 -7.57 -9.40
N PHE A 84 -11.82 -8.05 -8.38
CA PHE A 84 -10.72 -8.99 -8.57
C PHE A 84 -11.17 -10.33 -9.19
N ASN A 85 -12.38 -10.79 -8.85
CA ASN A 85 -12.92 -12.07 -9.34
C ASN A 85 -13.71 -11.95 -10.66
N GLN A 86 -13.69 -10.80 -11.32
CA GLN A 86 -14.23 -10.65 -12.68
C GLN A 86 -13.24 -11.17 -13.72
#